data_AF-A0A522VC92-F1
#
_entry.id   AF-A0A522VC92-F1
#
_cell.length_a   1.000
_cell.length_b   1.000
_cell.length_c   1.000
_cell.angle_alpha   90.00
_cell.angle_beta   90.00
_cell.angle_gamma   90.00
#
_symmetry.space_group_name_H-M   'P 1'
#
loop_
_entity.id
_entity.type
_entity.pdbx_description
1 polymer ?
#
loop_
_entity_poly.entity_id
_entity_poly.type
_entity_poly.pdbx_seq_one_letter_code
_entity_poly.pdbx_strand_id
1 'polypeptide(L)' 'MSIPVIITVAITGAVPKKKDNPAVPVTPAEQIESTHQAFEAGASLAHIHVRNPDESPGSDPELYGRVQEGVRKY' A
#
# COMPACT_ATOMS: atom_id res chain seq x y z
N MET A 1 24.60 20.33 -8.66
CA MET A 1 23.43 19.45 -8.88
C MET A 1 23.02 18.87 -7.53
N SER A 2 21.73 18.78 -7.23
CA SER A 2 21.22 18.10 -6.03
C SER A 2 21.17 16.59 -6.26
N ILE A 3 21.35 15.81 -5.19
CA ILE A 3 21.23 14.35 -5.23
C ILE A 3 19.72 14.00 -5.21
N PRO A 4 19.21 13.17 -6.14
CA PRO A 4 17.82 12.69 -6.08
C PRO A 4 17.53 11.97 -4.77
N VAL A 5 16.33 12.17 -4.22
CA VAL A 5 15.88 11.54 -2.97
C VAL A 5 14.85 10.46 -3.29
N ILE A 6 14.98 9.31 -2.65
CA ILE A 6 13.97 8.24 -2.70
C ILE A 6 12.88 8.58 -1.67
N ILE A 7 11.62 8.59 -2.13
CA ILE A 7 10.45 8.77 -1.27
C ILE A 7 9.75 7.42 -1.18
N THR A 8 9.75 6.85 0.01
CA THR A 8 9.03 5.61 0.33
C THR A 8 7.65 5.93 0.88
N VAL A 9 6.62 5.31 0.34
CA VAL A 9 5.26 5.35 0.89
C VAL A 9 4.93 4.03 1.61
N ALA A 10 4.59 4.11 2.89
CA ALA A 10 4.09 2.99 3.68
C ALA A 10 2.57 3.09 3.79
N ILE A 11 1.86 2.47 2.83
CA ILE A 11 0.44 2.75 2.55
C ILE A 11 -0.55 2.28 3.63
N THR A 12 -0.21 1.23 4.41
CA THR A 12 -1.17 0.56 5.32
C THR A 12 -0.58 0.26 6.69
N GLY A 13 0.58 -0.41 6.75
CA GLY A 13 1.15 -0.93 8.00
C GLY A 13 0.29 -2.01 8.67
N ALA A 14 0.60 -2.38 9.92
CA ALA A 14 -0.13 -3.40 10.67
C ALA A 14 -1.08 -2.84 11.75
N VAL A 15 -0.92 -1.56 12.13
CA VAL A 15 -1.59 -0.98 13.30
C VAL A 15 -2.84 -0.15 12.95
N PRO A 16 -2.78 0.80 11.98
CA PRO A 16 -3.92 1.68 11.70
C PRO A 16 -5.15 0.93 11.19
N LYS A 17 -6.34 1.35 11.59
CA LYS A 17 -7.62 0.80 11.11
C LYS A 17 -8.48 1.89 10.47
N LYS A 18 -9.51 1.50 9.71
CA LYS A 18 -10.49 2.41 9.09
C LYS A 18 -11.19 3.31 10.12
N LYS A 19 -11.38 2.81 11.35
CA LYS A 19 -11.92 3.61 12.47
C LYS A 19 -11.02 4.78 12.88
N ASP A 20 -9.70 4.66 12.68
CA ASP A 20 -8.72 5.69 13.03
C ASP A 20 -8.60 6.71 11.89
N ASN A 21 -8.62 6.21 10.65
CA ASN A 21 -8.75 7.02 9.44
C ASN A 21 -9.40 6.19 8.31
N PRO A 22 -10.54 6.62 7.74
CA PRO A 22 -11.22 5.88 6.67
C PRO A 22 -10.39 5.72 5.39
N ALA A 23 -9.34 6.54 5.22
CA ALA A 23 -8.43 6.47 4.09
C ALA A 23 -7.43 5.31 4.16
N VAL A 24 -7.28 4.60 5.29
CA VAL A 24 -6.37 3.44 5.40
C VAL A 24 -6.78 2.37 4.39
N PRO A 25 -5.96 2.01 3.39
CA PRO A 25 -6.33 0.99 2.41
C PRO A 25 -6.14 -0.41 3.02
N VAL A 26 -7.17 -1.26 2.95
CA VAL A 26 -7.21 -2.58 3.60
C VAL A 26 -7.26 -3.69 2.56
N THR A 27 -8.15 -3.56 1.57
CA THR A 27 -8.30 -4.55 0.50
C THR A 27 -7.22 -4.40 -0.56
N PRO A 28 -6.87 -5.45 -1.33
CA PRO A 28 -5.90 -5.33 -2.41
C PRO A 28 -6.22 -4.23 -3.41
N ALA A 29 -7.50 -4.05 -3.77
CA ALA A 29 -7.93 -3.00 -4.71
C ALA A 29 -7.65 -1.59 -4.16
N GLU A 30 -7.99 -1.32 -2.89
CA GLU A 30 -7.67 -0.04 -2.24
C GLU A 30 -6.16 0.18 -2.13
N GLN A 31 -5.40 -0.88 -1.85
CA GLN A 31 -3.95 -0.80 -1.71
C GLN A 31 -3.27 -0.50 -3.05
N ILE A 32 -3.75 -1.10 -4.14
CA ILE A 32 -3.30 -0.80 -5.50
C ILE A 32 -3.56 0.68 -5.79
N GLU A 33 -4.81 1.13 -5.66
CA GLU A 33 -5.19 2.52 -5.94
C GLU A 33 -4.40 3.53 -5.11
N SER A 34 -4.28 3.31 -3.79
CA SER A 34 -3.50 4.19 -2.92
C SER A 34 -2.02 4.22 -3.29
N THR A 35 -1.47 3.11 -3.79
CA THR A 35 -0.08 3.05 -4.28
C THR A 35 0.08 3.87 -5.56
N HIS A 36 -0.84 3.76 -6.52
CA HIS A 36 -0.79 4.56 -7.75
C HIS A 36 -0.91 6.05 -7.46
N GLN A 37 -1.83 6.47 -6.59
CA GLN A 37 -1.96 7.87 -6.17
C GLN A 37 -0.66 8.39 -5.53
N ALA A 38 -0.01 7.58 -4.69
CA ALA A 38 1.27 7.95 -4.09
C ALA A 38 2.41 8.02 -5.14
N PHE A 39 2.42 7.12 -6.11
CA PHE A 39 3.36 7.12 -7.23
C PHE A 39 3.20 8.37 -8.11
N GLU A 40 1.96 8.72 -8.48
CA GLU A 40 1.63 9.95 -9.23
C GLU A 40 2.05 11.21 -8.48
N ALA A 41 2.01 11.18 -7.14
CA ALA A 41 2.51 12.26 -6.28
C ALA A 41 4.05 12.29 -6.14
N GLY A 42 4.78 11.28 -6.65
CA GLY A 42 6.24 11.23 -6.69
C GLY A 42 6.91 10.22 -5.77
N ALA A 43 6.16 9.32 -5.12
CA ALA A 43 6.77 8.20 -4.40
C ALA A 43 7.46 7.25 -5.40
N SER A 44 8.68 6.81 -5.06
CA SER A 44 9.48 5.92 -5.91
C SER A 44 9.67 4.52 -5.32
N LEU A 45 9.16 4.29 -4.10
CA LEU A 45 9.17 2.99 -3.45
C LEU A 45 7.90 2.82 -2.60
N ALA A 46 7.25 1.65 -2.69
CA ALA A 46 6.12 1.30 -1.83
C ALA A 46 6.51 0.23 -0.82
N HIS A 47 6.22 0.48 0.47
CA HIS A 47 6.35 -0.48 1.56
C HIS A 47 4.98 -1.09 1.87
N ILE A 48 4.85 -2.40 1.66
CA ILE A 48 3.55 -3.09 1.63
C ILE A 48 3.37 -4.02 2.83
N HIS A 49 2.22 -3.87 3.49
CA HIS A 49 1.65 -4.88 4.38
C HIS A 49 0.26 -5.22 3.86
N VAL A 50 -0.16 -6.48 3.91
CA VAL A 50 -1.54 -6.87 3.62
C VAL A 50 -2.34 -7.04 4.91
N ARG A 51 -3.67 -6.98 4.78
CA ARG A 51 -4.61 -7.13 5.89
C ARG A 51 -5.57 -8.26 5.60
N ASN A 52 -6.03 -8.91 6.66
CA ASN A 52 -7.19 -9.80 6.58
C ASN A 52 -8.47 -8.98 6.35
N PRO A 53 -9.59 -9.60 5.92
CA PRO A 53 -10.86 -8.91 5.71
C PRO A 53 -11.41 -8.17 6.95
N ASP A 54 -11.01 -8.56 8.16
CA ASP A 54 -11.39 -7.92 9.43
C ASP A 54 -10.42 -6.81 9.87
N GLU A 55 -9.56 -6.34 8.95
CA GLU A 55 -8.49 -5.36 9.15
C GLU A 55 -7.34 -5.82 10.06
N SER A 56 -7.34 -7.04 10.58
CA SER A 56 -6.20 -7.57 11.34
C SER A 56 -4.96 -7.74 10.45
N PRO A 57 -3.73 -7.68 11.01
CA PRO A 57 -2.51 -7.90 10.26
C PRO A 57 -2.54 -9.27 9.55
N GLY A 58 -2.20 -9.28 8.26
CA GLY A 58 -2.11 -10.49 7.46
C GLY A 58 -0.71 -10.71 6.91
N SER A 59 -0.35 -11.98 6.71
CA SER A 59 0.88 -12.41 6.03
C SER A 59 0.58 -13.36 4.86
N ASP A 60 -0.66 -13.36 4.36
CA ASP A 60 -1.10 -14.25 3.29
C ASP A 60 -0.36 -13.92 1.97
N PRO A 61 0.45 -14.86 1.44
CA PRO A 61 1.19 -14.66 0.20
C PRO A 61 0.29 -14.37 -1.01
N GLU A 62 -0.95 -14.89 -1.04
CA GLU A 62 -1.87 -14.63 -2.14
C GLU A 62 -2.33 -13.18 -2.17
N LEU A 63 -2.59 -12.59 -1.00
CA LEU A 63 -2.94 -11.18 -0.89
C LEU A 63 -1.76 -10.29 -1.33
N TYR A 64 -0.53 -10.65 -0.94
CA TYR A 64 0.67 -9.96 -1.43
C TYR A 64 0.79 -10.05 -2.94
N GLY A 65 0.60 -11.25 -3.51
CA GLY A 65 0.64 -11.47 -4.96
C GLY A 65 -0.37 -10.59 -5.70
N ARG A 66 -1.61 -10.53 -5.21
CA ARG A 66 -2.65 -9.67 -5.80
C ARG A 66 -2.29 -8.19 -5.82
N VAL A 67 -1.76 -7.66 -4.71
CA VAL A 67 -1.32 -6.25 -4.65
C VAL A 67 -0.16 -6.03 -5.63
N GLN A 68 0.83 -6.91 -5.62
CA GLN A 68 2.02 -6.80 -6.47
C GLN A 68 1.68 -6.88 -7.97
N GLU A 69 0.81 -7.82 -8.37
CA GLU A 69 0.34 -7.95 -9.74
C GLU A 69 -0.45 -6.71 -10.18
N GLY A 70 -1.33 -6.20 -9.32
CA GLY A 70 -2.10 -4.99 -9.60
C GLY A 70 -1.23 -3.76 -9.79
N VAL A 71 -0.31 -3.49 -8.87
CA VAL A 71 0.61 -2.34 -8.93
C VAL A 71 1.54 -2.40 -10.16
N ARG A 72 1.89 -3.60 -10.64
CA ARG A 72 2.72 -3.77 -11.85
C ARG A 72 1.94 -3.61 -13.15
N LYS A 73 0.64 -3.87 -13.12
CA LYS A 73 -0.20 -3.95 -14.31
C LYS A 73 -0.68 -2.57 -14.77
N TYR A 74 -1.05 -1.72 -13.83
CA TYR A 74 -1.58 -0.38 -14.06
C TYR A 74 -0.47 0.67 -13.88
#